data_AF-A0A815HAW4-F1
#
_entry.id   AF-A0A815HAW4-F1
#
_cell.length_a   1.000
_cell.length_b   1.000
_cell.length_c   1.000
_cell.angle_alpha   90.00
_cell.angle_beta   90.00
_cell.angle_gamma   90.00
#
_symmetry.space_group_name_H-M   'P 1'
#
loop_
_entity.id
_entity.type
_entity.pdbx_description
1 polymer ?
#
loop_
_entity_poly.entity_id
_entity_poly.type
_entity_poly.pdbx_seq_one_letter_code
_entity_poly.pdbx_strand_id
1 'polypeptide(L)'
;MDSDSGDQSSVIIPDVCLVNNTTSGNHHRYQTQYSRESQPLLPRMDSMDSNHIPWNSIIDDPEYADIIFQAERAIESGILPLRIAQGSSGSYFVKNLEGKIIGVFKPKDEEPYGRHNPKWSKWLQKTCCPCCFGRSCLVPNQGYLSEAGASIIDKKLKLNIVPRTKVVRLAADSFNYPAYKRKWMTAKREINERVSAQFHGKRVFQPRGLPTKIGSFQLFVEGYSDSDVLLKQIDHEPLPPDVSEQFQYQFERLVVLDYIIRNTGTK
;
A
#
# COMPACT_ATOMS: atom_id res chain seq x y z
N MET A 1 -46.73 37.67 24.89
CA MET A 1 -47.82 36.84 25.43
C MET A 1 -47.83 35.60 24.55
N ASP A 2 -46.81 34.75 24.72
CA ASP A 2 -46.82 33.58 25.63
C ASP A 2 -47.61 32.45 24.93
N SER A 3 -47.10 31.24 24.68
CA SER A 3 -46.06 30.49 25.38
C SER A 3 -45.49 29.38 24.49
N ASP A 4 -44.22 29.09 24.78
CA ASP A 4 -43.43 27.90 24.49
C ASP A 4 -44.13 26.57 24.84
N SER A 5 -43.95 25.54 24.01
CA SER A 5 -44.00 24.13 24.42
C SER A 5 -43.27 23.27 23.38
N GLY A 6 -42.01 22.96 23.69
CA GLY A 6 -41.21 21.97 22.98
C GLY A 6 -41.74 20.56 23.17
N ASP A 7 -41.75 19.78 22.09
CA ASP A 7 -41.97 18.34 22.14
C ASP A 7 -40.69 17.63 21.70
N GLN A 8 -39.99 17.08 22.68
CA GLN A 8 -38.83 16.22 22.52
C GLN A 8 -39.33 14.83 22.13
N SER A 9 -39.40 14.52 20.83
CA SER A 9 -39.60 13.15 20.38
C SER A 9 -38.27 12.40 20.41
N SER A 10 -38.14 11.57 21.45
CA SER A 10 -37.04 10.65 21.71
C SER A 10 -36.82 9.68 20.54
N VAL A 11 -35.58 9.61 20.04
CA VAL A 11 -35.11 8.61 19.07
C VAL A 11 -35.13 7.24 19.75
N ILE A 12 -36.03 6.35 19.30
CA ILE A 12 -36.08 4.95 19.73
C ILE A 12 -34.99 4.18 18.97
N ILE A 13 -33.92 3.82 19.69
CA ILE A 13 -32.89 2.88 19.21
C ILE A 13 -33.43 1.45 19.47
N PRO A 14 -33.39 0.51 18.51
CA PRO A 14 -33.81 -0.85 18.78
C PRO A 14 -32.80 -1.58 19.68
N ASP A 15 -33.31 -2.19 20.75
CA ASP A 15 -32.59 -3.07 21.67
C ASP A 15 -32.01 -4.29 20.92
N VAL A 16 -30.69 -4.49 21.05
CA VAL A 16 -30.01 -5.68 20.54
C VAL A 16 -30.17 -6.80 21.56
N CYS A 17 -31.15 -7.68 21.34
CA CYS A 17 -31.32 -8.90 22.14
C CYS A 17 -30.19 -9.90 21.84
N LEU A 18 -29.38 -10.21 22.87
CA LEU A 18 -28.45 -11.34 22.87
C LEU A 18 -29.21 -12.64 23.15
N VAL A 19 -29.18 -13.58 22.22
CA VAL A 19 -29.71 -14.93 22.40
C VAL A 19 -28.71 -15.77 23.19
N ASN A 20 -29.06 -16.13 24.42
CA ASN A 20 -28.30 -17.04 25.27
C ASN A 20 -28.68 -18.50 24.97
N ASN A 21 -27.74 -19.29 24.44
CA ASN A 21 -27.83 -20.74 24.49
C ASN A 21 -26.93 -21.28 25.62
N THR A 22 -27.53 -21.61 26.76
CA THR A 22 -27.03 -22.63 27.71
C THR A 22 -27.42 -24.01 27.14
N THR A 23 -26.63 -25.09 27.17
CA THR A 23 -26.08 -25.85 28.33
C THR A 23 -25.21 -26.95 27.68
N SER A 24 -23.98 -27.31 28.07
CA SER A 24 -23.54 -28.12 29.22
C SER A 24 -22.02 -28.32 29.01
N GLY A 25 -21.08 -28.01 29.89
CA GLY A 25 -20.81 -28.64 31.18
C GLY A 25 -19.36 -29.20 31.19
N ASN A 26 -18.40 -28.48 31.79
CA ASN A 26 -17.39 -29.03 32.70
C ASN A 26 -16.42 -27.98 33.28
N HIS A 27 -16.00 -28.26 34.52
CA HIS A 27 -15.48 -27.36 35.56
C HIS A 27 -14.12 -26.67 35.35
N HIS A 28 -14.08 -25.43 35.85
CA HIS A 28 -13.05 -24.69 36.60
C HIS A 28 -11.57 -24.66 36.16
N ARG A 29 -11.10 -23.43 35.85
CA ARG A 29 -10.10 -22.75 36.68
C ARG A 29 -10.23 -21.22 36.56
N TYR A 30 -10.49 -20.56 37.69
CA TYR A 30 -10.49 -19.10 37.80
C TYR A 30 -9.06 -18.56 37.67
N GLN A 31 -8.84 -17.62 36.74
CA GLN A 31 -7.77 -16.64 36.83
C GLN A 31 -8.22 -15.32 36.19
N THR A 32 -8.60 -14.41 37.10
CA THR A 32 -8.41 -12.94 37.08
C THR A 32 -8.39 -12.21 35.73
N GLN A 33 -9.37 -11.30 35.61
CA GLN A 33 -9.46 -10.19 34.67
C GLN A 33 -8.13 -9.44 34.51
N TYR A 34 -7.66 -9.36 33.26
CA TYR A 34 -6.90 -8.22 32.77
C TYR A 34 -7.59 -7.74 31.49
N SER A 35 -7.96 -6.46 31.49
CA SER A 35 -8.63 -5.72 30.44
C SER A 35 -8.00 -5.95 29.06
N ARG A 36 -8.76 -6.53 28.13
CA ARG A 36 -8.37 -6.75 26.72
C ARG A 36 -9.01 -5.72 25.77
N GLU A 37 -9.02 -4.46 26.16
CA GLU A 37 -9.50 -3.36 25.29
C GLU A 37 -8.49 -2.95 24.19
N SER A 38 -7.40 -3.68 24.04
CA SER A 38 -6.32 -3.38 23.07
C SER A 38 -5.98 -4.57 22.19
N GLN A 39 -7.00 -5.23 21.63
CA GLN A 39 -6.83 -6.15 20.51
C GLN A 39 -7.45 -5.52 19.25
N PRO A 40 -6.69 -5.37 18.13
CA PRO A 40 -7.28 -4.91 16.88
C PRO A 40 -8.34 -5.91 16.41
N LEU A 41 -9.51 -5.41 16.02
CA LEU A 41 -10.68 -6.18 15.55
C LEU A 41 -10.45 -6.91 14.21
N LEU A 42 -9.22 -6.96 13.71
CA LEU A 42 -8.85 -7.65 12.48
C LEU A 42 -7.98 -8.86 12.83
N PRO A 43 -8.35 -10.08 12.37
CA PRO A 43 -7.50 -11.25 12.52
C PRO A 43 -6.12 -10.98 11.90
N ARG A 44 -5.06 -11.37 12.60
CA ARG A 44 -3.71 -11.40 12.06
C ARG A 44 -3.71 -12.30 10.83
N MET A 45 -3.55 -11.72 9.66
CA MET A 45 -3.63 -12.37 8.34
C MET A 45 -2.43 -13.29 8.04
N ASP A 46 -1.86 -13.91 9.08
CA ASP A 46 -0.70 -14.83 8.99
C ASP A 46 -1.13 -16.31 9.06
N SER A 47 -2.43 -16.65 9.08
CA SER A 47 -2.89 -18.03 9.33
C SER A 47 -3.95 -18.59 8.37
N MET A 48 -4.02 -18.12 7.12
CA MET A 48 -4.72 -18.89 6.09
C MET A 48 -3.69 -19.56 5.18
N ASP A 49 -3.72 -20.89 5.16
CA ASP A 49 -2.92 -21.77 4.31
C ASP A 49 -3.04 -21.38 2.83
N SER A 50 -2.12 -20.51 2.40
CA SER A 50 -2.06 -19.89 1.07
C SER A 50 -1.13 -20.67 0.14
N ASN A 51 -1.37 -21.98 -0.04
CA ASN A 51 -0.52 -22.82 -0.89
C ASN A 51 -1.04 -23.04 -2.33
N HIS A 52 -2.18 -22.49 -2.73
CA HIS A 52 -2.72 -22.72 -4.09
C HIS A 52 -3.28 -21.52 -4.86
N ILE A 53 -3.26 -20.31 -4.29
CA ILE A 53 -3.66 -19.10 -5.03
C ILE A 53 -2.39 -18.30 -5.34
N PRO A 54 -2.05 -18.05 -6.62
CA PRO A 54 -0.95 -17.15 -6.97
C PRO A 54 -1.15 -15.80 -6.28
N TRP A 55 -0.12 -15.28 -5.60
CA TRP A 55 -0.25 -14.08 -4.76
C TRP A 55 -0.83 -12.84 -5.46
N ASN A 56 -0.70 -12.77 -6.79
CA ASN A 56 -1.24 -11.71 -7.64
C ASN A 56 -2.50 -12.16 -8.41
N SER A 57 -3.29 -13.12 -7.89
CA SER A 57 -4.57 -13.52 -8.49
C SER A 57 -5.63 -12.44 -8.29
N ILE A 58 -5.60 -11.43 -9.15
CA ILE A 58 -6.51 -10.29 -9.11
C ILE A 58 -7.74 -10.67 -9.95
N ILE A 59 -8.57 -11.55 -9.38
CA ILE A 59 -9.72 -12.16 -10.07
C ILE A 59 -10.80 -11.09 -10.36
N ASP A 60 -10.87 -10.05 -9.54
CA ASP A 60 -11.87 -8.98 -9.61
C ASP A 60 -11.53 -7.87 -10.63
N ASP A 61 -10.32 -7.85 -11.19
CA ASP A 61 -9.86 -6.82 -12.11
C ASP A 61 -8.86 -7.41 -13.13
N PRO A 62 -9.36 -8.02 -14.23
CA PRO A 62 -8.52 -8.69 -15.21
C PRO A 62 -7.57 -7.74 -15.95
N GLU A 63 -7.97 -6.48 -16.14
CA GLU A 63 -7.13 -5.47 -16.78
C GLU A 63 -5.93 -5.11 -15.89
N TYR A 64 -6.16 -4.92 -14.59
CA TYR A 64 -5.06 -4.71 -13.65
C TYR A 64 -4.17 -5.96 -13.54
N ALA A 65 -4.76 -7.16 -13.57
CA ALA A 65 -3.99 -8.41 -13.57
C ALA A 65 -3.05 -8.52 -14.79
N ASP A 66 -3.51 -8.13 -15.98
CA ASP A 66 -2.69 -8.10 -17.19
C ASP A 66 -1.49 -7.14 -17.04
N ILE A 67 -1.69 -5.97 -16.45
CA ILE A 67 -0.60 -5.02 -16.19
C ILE A 67 0.45 -5.61 -15.24
N ILE A 68 0.02 -6.31 -14.18
CA ILE A 68 0.95 -7.00 -13.26
C ILE A 68 1.69 -8.13 -13.98
N PHE A 69 1.01 -8.87 -14.84
CA PHE A 69 1.64 -9.90 -15.67
C PHE A 69 2.68 -9.32 -16.63
N GLN A 70 2.39 -8.19 -17.28
CA GLN A 70 3.36 -7.47 -18.12
C GLN A 70 4.59 -7.02 -17.31
N ALA A 71 4.38 -6.51 -16.09
CA ALA A 71 5.46 -6.14 -15.18
C ALA A 71 6.37 -7.34 -14.83
N GLU A 72 5.77 -8.48 -14.46
CA GLU A 72 6.51 -9.71 -14.13
C GLU A 72 7.33 -10.20 -15.32
N ARG A 73 6.73 -10.26 -16.52
CA ARG A 73 7.42 -10.67 -17.75
C ARG A 73 8.58 -9.74 -18.12
N ALA A 74 8.41 -8.44 -17.96
CA ALA A 74 9.45 -7.47 -18.22
C ALA A 74 10.65 -7.68 -17.28
N ILE A 75 10.38 -7.91 -15.98
CA ILE A 75 11.42 -8.18 -14.99
C ILE A 75 12.16 -9.49 -15.30
N GLU A 76 11.43 -10.55 -15.63
CA GLU A 76 12.02 -11.84 -16.03
C GLU A 76 12.90 -11.72 -17.27
N SER A 77 12.56 -10.81 -18.19
CA SER A 77 13.34 -10.51 -19.39
C SER A 77 14.49 -9.53 -19.15
N GLY A 78 14.74 -9.13 -17.90
CA GLY A 78 15.85 -8.24 -17.52
C GLY A 78 15.54 -6.74 -17.60
N ILE A 79 14.30 -6.34 -17.92
CA ILE A 79 13.86 -4.95 -17.88
C ILE A 79 13.47 -4.63 -16.43
N LEU A 80 14.44 -4.13 -15.67
CA LEU A 80 14.29 -3.92 -14.24
C LEU A 80 13.58 -2.59 -13.90
N PRO A 81 12.79 -2.54 -12.81
CA PRO A 81 12.20 -1.31 -12.31
C PRO A 81 13.27 -0.27 -11.96
N LEU A 82 13.02 0.98 -12.33
CA LEU A 82 13.94 2.09 -12.12
C LEU A 82 13.59 2.83 -10.84
N ARG A 83 14.58 3.03 -9.97
CA ARG A 83 14.39 3.78 -8.73
C ARG A 83 14.11 5.24 -9.03
N ILE A 84 13.06 5.79 -8.44
CA ILE A 84 12.72 7.21 -8.56
C ILE A 84 13.67 8.00 -7.67
N ALA A 85 14.44 8.91 -8.27
CA ALA A 85 15.43 9.72 -7.54
C ALA A 85 14.77 10.84 -6.72
N GLN A 86 13.67 11.39 -7.23
CA GLN A 86 12.88 12.45 -6.59
C GLN A 86 11.79 11.83 -5.73
N GLY A 87 11.77 12.14 -4.43
CA GLY A 87 10.75 11.65 -3.48
C GLY A 87 11.31 10.81 -2.33
N SER A 88 10.41 10.13 -1.61
CA SER A 88 10.80 9.26 -0.48
C SER A 88 11.62 8.06 -0.98
N SER A 89 12.68 7.70 -0.24
CA SER A 89 13.49 6.54 -0.57
C SER A 89 12.61 5.29 -0.59
N GLY A 90 12.50 4.62 -1.73
CA GLY A 90 11.76 3.34 -1.85
C GLY A 90 10.60 3.35 -2.84
N SER A 91 10.65 4.13 -3.93
CA SER A 91 9.68 4.07 -5.03
C SER A 91 10.37 3.70 -6.35
N TYR A 92 9.70 2.93 -7.20
CA TYR A 92 10.24 2.42 -8.45
C TYR A 92 9.24 2.58 -9.60
N PHE A 93 9.70 3.12 -10.74
CA PHE A 93 8.98 3.02 -12.00
C PHE A 93 9.11 1.59 -12.55
N VAL A 94 7.98 0.92 -12.71
CA VAL A 94 7.89 -0.42 -13.30
C VAL A 94 7.54 -0.29 -14.77
N LYS A 95 8.18 -1.11 -15.59
CA LYS A 95 8.07 -1.07 -17.05
C LYS A 95 7.51 -2.37 -17.62
N ASN A 96 6.94 -2.30 -18.81
CA ASN A 96 6.61 -3.47 -19.62
C ASN A 96 7.78 -3.87 -20.55
N LEU A 97 7.55 -4.84 -21.44
CA LEU A 97 8.56 -5.37 -22.37
C LEU A 97 9.03 -4.34 -23.40
N GLU A 98 8.17 -3.37 -23.73
CA GLU A 98 8.46 -2.25 -24.62
C GLU A 98 9.25 -1.15 -23.90
N GLY A 99 9.47 -1.28 -22.59
CA GLY A 99 10.17 -0.27 -21.78
C GLY A 99 9.30 0.92 -21.36
N LYS A 100 8.00 0.91 -21.67
CA LYS A 100 7.02 1.91 -21.23
C LYS A 100 6.76 1.78 -19.74
N ILE A 101 6.67 2.90 -19.03
CA ILE A 101 6.29 2.91 -17.61
C ILE A 101 4.80 2.57 -17.49
N ILE A 102 4.49 1.53 -16.72
CA ILE A 102 3.12 1.02 -16.52
C ILE A 102 2.63 1.22 -15.09
N GLY A 103 3.54 1.45 -14.15
CA GLY A 103 3.17 1.68 -12.76
C GLY A 103 4.30 2.16 -11.87
N VAL A 104 3.92 2.57 -10.68
CA VAL A 104 4.83 2.92 -9.59
C VAL A 104 4.67 1.88 -8.48
N PHE A 105 5.77 1.22 -8.12
CA PHE A 105 5.81 0.24 -7.05
C PHE A 105 6.53 0.80 -5.81
N LYS A 106 5.89 0.69 -4.65
CA LYS A 106 6.44 1.13 -3.35
C LYS A 106 6.50 -0.07 -2.39
N PRO A 107 7.66 -0.76 -2.28
CA PRO A 107 7.80 -1.90 -1.37
C PRO A 107 7.75 -1.48 0.12
N LYS A 108 6.97 -2.22 0.90
CA LYS A 108 6.76 -2.03 2.34
C LYS A 108 8.07 -1.90 3.12
N ASP A 109 9.04 -2.77 2.86
CA ASP A 109 10.26 -2.86 3.64
C ASP A 109 11.29 -1.76 3.36
N GLU A 110 11.02 -0.89 2.38
CA GLU A 110 11.83 0.26 2.00
C GLU A 110 11.20 1.61 2.38
N GLU A 111 10.00 1.63 2.96
CA GLU A 111 9.39 2.83 3.51
C GLU A 111 10.34 3.51 4.53
N PRO A 112 10.21 4.83 4.79
CA PRO A 112 11.03 5.54 5.79
C PRO A 112 10.96 4.92 7.21
N TYR A 113 10.00 4.03 7.48
CA TYR A 113 9.89 3.25 8.73
C TYR A 113 10.19 1.75 8.59
N GLY A 114 10.65 1.29 7.43
CA GLY A 114 10.95 -0.10 7.11
C GLY A 114 12.09 -0.70 7.93
N ARG A 115 12.09 -2.03 8.06
CA ARG A 115 13.01 -2.80 8.92
C ARG A 115 14.49 -2.60 8.58
N HIS A 116 14.82 -2.19 7.35
CA HIS A 116 16.18 -1.96 6.87
C HIS A 116 16.60 -0.47 6.86
N ASN A 117 15.79 0.44 7.40
CA ASN A 117 16.19 1.83 7.64
C ASN A 117 16.71 1.96 9.10
N PRO A 118 18.01 2.24 9.34
CA PRO A 118 18.64 2.07 10.65
C PRO A 118 17.99 2.92 11.75
N LYS A 119 17.74 2.29 12.91
CA LYS A 119 17.03 2.85 14.07
C LYS A 119 17.80 3.94 14.84
N TRP A 120 19.06 4.22 14.51
CA TRP A 120 19.88 5.22 15.23
C TRP A 120 19.35 6.64 15.04
N SER A 121 19.00 7.03 13.82
CA SER A 121 18.45 8.35 13.50
C SER A 121 17.17 8.65 14.30
N LYS A 122 16.40 7.61 14.67
CA LYS A 122 15.18 7.73 15.47
C LYS A 122 15.42 7.94 16.96
N TRP A 123 16.51 7.42 17.55
CA TRP A 123 16.85 7.76 18.94
C TRP A 123 17.23 9.24 19.04
N LEU A 124 18.03 9.73 18.09
CA LEU A 124 18.45 11.13 18.06
C LEU A 124 17.28 12.08 17.76
N GLN A 125 16.40 11.73 16.82
CA GLN A 125 15.21 12.54 16.49
C GLN A 125 14.17 12.56 17.63
N LYS A 126 13.97 11.44 18.33
CA LYS A 126 13.02 11.36 19.45
C LYS A 126 13.52 12.07 20.72
N THR A 127 14.83 12.17 20.90
CA THR A 127 15.47 12.83 22.05
C THR A 127 15.68 14.34 21.85
N CYS A 128 15.83 14.83 20.60
CA CYS A 128 16.23 16.22 20.35
C CYS A 128 15.11 17.18 19.89
N CYS A 129 13.93 16.71 19.43
CA CYS A 129 12.82 17.58 18.96
C CYS A 129 11.43 16.89 19.03
N PRO A 130 10.70 16.98 20.16
CA PRO A 130 9.39 16.31 20.32
C PRO A 130 8.22 16.96 19.56
N CYS A 131 8.41 18.11 18.90
CA CYS A 131 7.34 18.89 18.25
C CYS A 131 7.47 19.07 16.73
N CYS A 132 8.59 18.67 16.10
CA CYS A 132 8.85 18.94 14.68
C CYS A 132 9.01 17.69 13.80
N PHE A 133 9.07 16.47 14.37
CA PHE A 133 9.42 15.29 13.60
C PHE A 133 8.60 14.05 13.96
N GLY A 134 7.73 13.68 13.03
CA GLY A 134 7.06 12.39 12.99
C GLY A 134 5.55 12.55 12.88
N ARG A 135 4.97 11.97 11.81
CA ARG A 135 3.53 11.70 11.74
C ARG A 135 3.18 10.64 12.79
N SER A 136 3.22 11.00 14.07
CA SER A 136 3.02 10.10 15.22
C SER A 136 1.60 9.54 15.27
N CYS A 137 0.66 10.14 14.55
CA CYS A 137 -0.69 9.66 14.33
C CYS A 137 -0.81 8.58 13.24
N LEU A 138 0.25 8.30 12.47
CA LEU A 138 0.23 7.23 11.47
C LEU A 138 0.81 5.92 12.01
N VAL A 139 0.14 4.81 11.68
CA VAL A 139 0.65 3.47 11.99
C VAL A 139 1.94 3.24 11.19
N PRO A 140 3.07 2.91 11.86
CA PRO A 140 4.33 2.69 11.17
C PRO A 140 4.24 1.52 10.16
N ASN A 141 4.93 1.65 9.01
CA ASN A 141 5.15 0.57 8.04
C ASN A 141 3.86 0.01 7.39
N GLN A 142 2.86 0.87 7.23
CA GLN A 142 1.59 0.60 6.56
C GLN A 142 1.32 1.60 5.42
N GLY A 143 2.34 2.29 4.91
CA GLY A 143 2.17 3.25 3.82
C GLY A 143 1.54 2.62 2.58
N TYR A 144 2.04 1.45 2.16
CA TYR A 144 1.47 0.69 1.04
C TYR A 144 -0.02 0.33 1.21
N LEU A 145 -0.50 0.13 2.45
CA LEU A 145 -1.94 -0.08 2.71
C LEU A 145 -2.72 1.22 2.60
N SER A 146 -2.14 2.34 3.03
CA SER A 146 -2.76 3.67 2.86
C SER A 146 -2.93 4.01 1.38
N GLU A 147 -1.94 3.70 0.55
CA GLU A 147 -1.98 3.90 -0.91
C GLU A 147 -3.09 3.06 -1.57
N ALA A 148 -3.15 1.76 -1.25
CA ALA A 148 -4.23 0.89 -1.75
C ALA A 148 -5.61 1.30 -1.18
N GLY A 149 -5.66 1.73 0.08
CA GLY A 149 -6.87 2.21 0.74
C GLY A 149 -7.45 3.45 0.08
N ALA A 150 -6.61 4.41 -0.32
CA ALA A 150 -7.05 5.58 -1.07
C ALA A 150 -7.75 5.19 -2.38
N SER A 151 -7.20 4.25 -3.14
CA SER A 151 -7.82 3.75 -4.37
C SER A 151 -9.14 3.00 -4.12
N ILE A 152 -9.25 2.28 -3.00
CA ILE A 152 -10.51 1.62 -2.61
C ILE A 152 -11.60 2.65 -2.30
N ILE A 153 -11.28 3.69 -1.53
CA ILE A 153 -12.22 4.76 -1.17
C ILE A 153 -12.62 5.56 -2.41
N ASP A 154 -11.66 5.91 -3.27
CA ASP A 154 -11.91 6.57 -4.56
C ASP A 154 -12.93 5.79 -5.41
N LYS A 155 -12.71 4.46 -5.58
CA LYS A 155 -13.62 3.59 -6.32
C LYS A 155 -15.00 3.48 -5.66
N LYS A 156 -15.05 3.40 -4.32
CA LYS A 156 -16.30 3.30 -3.55
C LYS A 156 -17.16 4.56 -3.71
N LEU A 157 -16.52 5.72 -3.72
CA LEU A 157 -17.15 7.03 -3.85
C LEU A 157 -17.31 7.48 -5.32
N LYS A 158 -16.81 6.69 -6.28
CA LYS A 158 -16.81 7.00 -7.72
C LYS A 158 -16.15 8.35 -8.01
N LEU A 159 -15.04 8.64 -7.32
CA LEU A 159 -14.27 9.88 -7.50
C LEU A 159 -13.33 9.79 -8.70
N ASN A 160 -12.83 8.62 -9.05
CA ASN A 160 -12.03 8.38 -10.27
C ASN A 160 -10.85 9.37 -10.43
N ILE A 161 -10.25 9.81 -9.33
CA ILE A 161 -9.09 10.71 -9.32
C ILE A 161 -7.79 10.00 -8.91
N VAL A 162 -7.90 8.89 -8.16
CA VAL A 162 -6.74 8.07 -7.78
C VAL A 162 -6.49 7.01 -8.85
N PRO A 163 -5.31 6.96 -9.49
CA PRO A 163 -4.95 5.85 -10.37
C PRO A 163 -5.05 4.53 -9.61
N ARG A 164 -5.63 3.50 -10.24
CA ARG A 164 -5.90 2.21 -9.59
C ARG A 164 -4.64 1.71 -8.87
N THR A 165 -4.80 1.41 -7.59
CA THR A 165 -3.69 1.00 -6.72
C THR A 165 -4.10 -0.23 -5.92
N LYS A 166 -3.33 -1.31 -6.02
CA LYS A 166 -3.54 -2.54 -5.24
C LYS A 166 -2.25 -2.97 -4.54
N VAL A 167 -2.40 -3.87 -3.55
CA VAL A 167 -1.27 -4.52 -2.90
C VAL A 167 -0.83 -5.69 -3.77
N VAL A 168 0.45 -5.70 -4.16
CA VAL A 168 1.01 -6.75 -5.01
C VAL A 168 2.34 -7.24 -4.45
N ARG A 169 2.82 -8.35 -5.01
CA ARG A 169 4.15 -8.88 -4.73
C ARG A 169 4.99 -8.89 -5.99
N LEU A 170 6.15 -8.22 -5.94
CA LEU A 170 7.12 -8.20 -7.04
C LEU A 170 8.52 -8.57 -6.54
N ALA A 171 9.32 -9.21 -7.36
CA ALA A 171 10.73 -9.48 -7.10
C ALA A 171 11.56 -8.91 -8.26
N ALA A 172 12.54 -8.06 -7.97
CA ALA A 172 13.44 -7.52 -8.99
C ALA A 172 14.82 -7.22 -8.39
N ASP A 173 15.89 -7.47 -9.14
CA ASP A 173 17.29 -7.24 -8.70
C ASP A 173 17.58 -5.78 -8.32
N SER A 174 16.83 -4.84 -8.89
CA SER A 174 16.93 -3.40 -8.61
C SER A 174 16.37 -2.99 -7.26
N PHE A 175 15.54 -3.82 -6.60
CA PHE A 175 15.02 -3.51 -5.27
C PHE A 175 16.10 -3.62 -4.17
N ASN A 176 15.87 -2.97 -3.04
CA ASN A 176 16.84 -2.97 -1.94
C ASN A 176 16.74 -4.27 -1.10
N TYR A 177 17.62 -5.22 -1.39
CA TYR A 177 17.79 -6.43 -0.58
C TYR A 177 19.04 -6.34 0.30
N PRO A 178 18.99 -6.85 1.55
CA PRO A 178 20.17 -6.97 2.40
C PRO A 178 21.31 -7.72 1.72
N ALA A 179 22.55 -7.33 2.01
CA ALA A 179 23.75 -7.91 1.40
C ALA A 179 23.82 -9.44 1.52
N TYR A 180 23.41 -10.01 2.67
CA TYR A 180 23.38 -11.46 2.85
C TYR A 180 22.43 -12.17 1.88
N LYS A 181 21.27 -11.57 1.57
CA LYS A 181 20.31 -12.14 0.60
C LYS A 181 20.90 -12.10 -0.80
N ARG A 182 21.54 -11.00 -1.20
CA ARG A 182 22.22 -10.89 -2.51
C ARG A 182 23.30 -11.96 -2.66
N LYS A 183 24.20 -12.10 -1.67
CA LYS A 183 25.26 -13.13 -1.67
C LYS A 183 24.72 -14.54 -1.74
N TRP A 184 23.66 -14.85 -0.97
CA TRP A 184 23.00 -16.15 -0.99
C TRP A 184 22.42 -16.49 -2.37
N MET A 185 21.82 -15.52 -3.05
CA MET A 185 21.26 -15.73 -4.39
C MET A 185 22.34 -15.94 -5.45
N THR A 186 23.43 -15.16 -5.39
CA THR A 186 24.60 -15.37 -6.25
C THR A 186 25.15 -16.78 -6.07
N ALA A 187 25.35 -17.23 -4.83
CA ALA A 187 25.84 -18.57 -4.53
C ALA A 187 24.91 -19.67 -5.07
N LYS A 188 23.59 -19.53 -4.91
CA LYS A 188 22.61 -20.48 -5.47
C LYS A 188 22.67 -20.55 -6.99
N ARG A 189 22.82 -19.39 -7.65
CA ARG A 189 22.95 -19.31 -9.11
C ARG A 189 24.21 -20.01 -9.57
N GLU A 190 25.35 -19.69 -8.96
CA GLU A 190 26.65 -20.32 -9.29
C GLU A 190 26.64 -21.83 -9.10
N ILE A 191 26.06 -22.34 -8.00
CA ILE A 191 25.94 -23.78 -7.76
C ILE A 191 25.07 -24.44 -8.83
N ASN A 192 23.94 -23.83 -9.18
CA ASN A 192 23.08 -24.35 -10.25
C ASN A 192 23.76 -24.33 -11.61
N GLU A 193 24.49 -23.27 -11.95
CA GLU A 193 25.26 -23.17 -13.20
C GLU A 193 26.33 -24.27 -13.27
N ARG A 194 27.11 -24.46 -12.19
CA ARG A 194 28.12 -25.51 -12.10
C ARG A 194 27.52 -26.91 -12.23
N VAL A 195 26.42 -27.19 -11.53
CA VAL A 195 25.77 -28.51 -11.59
C VAL A 195 25.11 -28.74 -12.94
N SER A 196 24.51 -27.72 -13.54
CA SER A 196 23.93 -27.80 -14.88
C SER A 196 25.00 -28.11 -15.93
N ALA A 197 26.16 -27.45 -15.84
CA ALA A 197 27.30 -27.70 -16.72
C ALA A 197 27.89 -29.12 -16.53
N GLN A 198 28.02 -29.58 -15.28
CA GLN A 198 28.64 -30.87 -14.96
C GLN A 198 27.70 -32.06 -15.17
N PHE A 199 26.39 -31.90 -15.00
CA PHE A 199 25.41 -32.99 -14.99
C PHE A 199 24.29 -32.78 -16.02
N HIS A 200 24.62 -32.22 -17.19
CA HIS A 200 23.73 -32.08 -18.35
C HIS A 200 22.34 -31.50 -18.01
N GLY A 201 22.31 -30.29 -17.45
CA GLY A 201 21.06 -29.59 -17.16
C GLY A 201 20.42 -29.94 -15.81
N LYS A 202 21.07 -30.77 -14.98
CA LYS A 202 20.61 -31.04 -13.61
C LYS A 202 20.70 -29.79 -12.74
N ARG A 203 19.74 -29.62 -11.84
CA ARG A 203 19.63 -28.45 -10.96
C ARG A 203 19.49 -28.90 -9.51
N VAL A 204 20.19 -28.22 -8.60
CA VAL A 204 20.13 -28.51 -7.15
C VAL A 204 19.10 -27.64 -6.47
N PHE A 205 19.03 -26.37 -6.87
CA PHE A 205 18.07 -25.41 -6.36
C PHE A 205 17.05 -25.06 -7.43
N GLN A 206 15.78 -24.95 -7.05
CA GLN A 206 14.75 -24.39 -7.93
C GLN A 206 15.12 -22.96 -8.34
N PRO A 207 14.68 -22.47 -9.52
CA PRO A 207 14.84 -21.07 -9.97
C PRO A 207 13.92 -20.14 -9.17
N ARG A 208 13.78 -20.36 -7.87
CA ARG A 208 13.11 -19.39 -7.03
C ARG A 208 14.04 -18.19 -6.99
N GLY A 209 13.68 -17.16 -7.76
CA GLY A 209 14.40 -15.88 -7.84
C GLY A 209 14.44 -15.17 -6.49
N LEU A 210 14.75 -13.88 -6.51
CA LEU A 210 14.71 -13.08 -5.28
C LEU A 210 13.35 -13.22 -4.58
N PRO A 211 13.31 -13.19 -3.24
CA PRO A 211 12.03 -13.24 -2.53
C PRO A 211 11.21 -12.01 -2.90
N THR A 212 9.96 -12.22 -3.28
CA THR A 212 9.04 -11.12 -3.62
C THR A 212 8.87 -10.17 -2.44
N LYS A 213 8.90 -8.88 -2.71
CA LYS A 213 8.55 -7.80 -1.79
C LYS A 213 7.08 -7.49 -1.94
N ILE A 214 6.39 -7.31 -0.82
CA ILE A 214 5.02 -6.79 -0.79
C ILE A 214 5.07 -5.26 -0.85
N GLY A 215 4.17 -4.65 -1.60
CA GLY A 215 4.09 -3.18 -1.73
C GLY A 215 2.82 -2.75 -2.45
N SER A 216 2.63 -1.44 -2.55
CA SER A 216 1.56 -0.87 -3.36
C SER A 216 2.05 -0.74 -4.80
N PHE A 217 1.19 -1.05 -5.75
CA PHE A 217 1.42 -0.82 -7.17
C PHE A 217 0.31 0.06 -7.70
N GLN A 218 0.67 1.27 -8.08
CA GLN A 218 -0.23 2.28 -8.63
C GLN A 218 -0.02 2.34 -10.14
N LEU A 219 -1.10 2.36 -10.93
CA LEU A 219 -1.00 2.54 -12.37
C LEU A 219 -0.38 3.90 -12.72
N PHE A 220 0.49 3.91 -13.72
CA PHE A 220 1.08 5.15 -14.21
C PHE A 220 0.10 5.87 -15.14
N VAL A 221 -0.03 7.19 -14.96
CA VAL A 221 -0.86 8.05 -15.82
C VAL A 221 0.03 9.02 -16.59
N GLU A 222 -0.22 9.16 -17.89
CA GLU A 222 0.56 10.01 -18.79
C GLU A 222 -0.13 11.36 -19.00
N GLY A 223 0.65 12.39 -19.32
CA GLY A 223 0.12 13.73 -19.63
C GLY A 223 -0.20 14.60 -18.41
N TYR A 224 0.20 14.19 -17.21
CA TYR A 224 0.06 14.97 -15.98
C TYR A 224 1.35 15.74 -15.65
N SER A 225 1.19 16.90 -15.03
CA SER A 225 2.26 17.74 -14.47
C SER A 225 2.00 18.04 -13.00
N ASP A 226 3.03 18.51 -12.30
CA ASP A 226 2.89 18.94 -10.90
C ASP A 226 1.86 20.07 -10.79
N SER A 227 0.93 19.96 -9.82
CA SER A 227 -0.13 20.94 -9.59
C SER A 227 0.42 22.34 -9.36
N ASP A 228 1.56 22.49 -8.68
CA ASP A 228 2.19 23.77 -8.41
C ASP A 228 2.61 24.50 -9.69
N VAL A 229 2.99 23.76 -10.73
CA VAL A 229 3.33 24.34 -12.04
C VAL A 229 2.06 24.84 -12.71
N LEU A 230 1.01 24.02 -12.71
CA LEU A 230 -0.27 24.35 -13.33
C LEU A 230 -0.94 25.54 -12.62
N LEU A 231 -1.00 25.55 -11.29
CA LEU A 231 -1.62 26.62 -10.51
C LEU A 231 -0.92 27.97 -10.74
N LYS A 232 0.42 27.98 -10.82
CA LYS A 232 1.17 29.20 -11.18
C LYS A 232 0.84 29.68 -12.60
N GLN A 233 0.61 28.77 -13.53
CA GLN A 233 0.18 29.15 -14.88
C GLN A 233 -1.22 29.75 -14.86
N ILE A 234 -2.15 29.17 -14.10
CA ILE A 234 -3.52 29.66 -13.94
C ILE A 234 -3.56 31.05 -13.30
N ASP A 235 -2.68 31.33 -12.34
CA ASP A 235 -2.57 32.66 -11.70
C ASP A 235 -2.14 33.75 -12.71
N HIS A 236 -1.33 33.39 -13.71
CA HIS A 236 -0.87 34.32 -14.75
C HIS A 236 -1.85 34.40 -15.94
N GLU A 237 -2.41 33.28 -16.35
CA GLU A 237 -3.36 33.15 -17.46
C GLU A 237 -4.57 32.34 -16.99
N PRO A 238 -5.68 33.01 -16.63
CA PRO A 238 -6.83 32.32 -16.06
C PRO A 238 -7.46 31.38 -17.09
N LEU A 239 -7.93 30.23 -16.60
CA LEU A 239 -8.57 29.23 -17.45
C LEU A 239 -9.86 29.78 -18.09
N PRO A 240 -10.20 29.33 -19.31
CA PRO A 240 -11.51 29.54 -19.89
C PRO A 240 -12.63 29.09 -18.91
N PRO A 241 -13.80 29.77 -18.87
CA PRO A 241 -14.83 29.51 -17.86
C PRO A 241 -15.30 28.05 -17.78
N ASP A 242 -15.43 27.39 -18.93
CA ASP A 242 -15.81 25.97 -19.06
C ASP A 242 -14.75 25.03 -18.47
N VAL A 243 -13.47 25.31 -18.73
CA VAL A 243 -12.34 24.53 -18.18
C VAL A 243 -12.18 24.79 -16.69
N SER A 244 -12.41 26.03 -16.24
CA SER A 244 -12.36 26.42 -14.83
C SER A 244 -13.42 25.67 -14.00
N GLU A 245 -14.65 25.56 -14.53
CA GLU A 245 -15.71 24.78 -13.86
C GLU A 245 -15.33 23.30 -13.75
N GLN A 246 -14.79 22.71 -14.82
CA GLN A 246 -14.31 21.31 -14.80
C GLN A 246 -13.17 21.11 -13.80
N PHE A 247 -12.22 22.05 -13.74
CA PHE A 247 -11.12 22.03 -12.80
C PHE A 247 -11.64 22.07 -11.35
N GLN A 248 -12.61 22.95 -11.07
CA GLN A 248 -13.26 23.05 -9.76
C GLN A 248 -13.92 21.72 -9.35
N TYR A 249 -14.66 21.06 -10.24
CA TYR A 249 -15.25 19.75 -9.93
C TYR A 249 -14.19 18.68 -9.62
N GLN A 250 -13.05 18.66 -10.33
CA GLN A 250 -11.98 17.71 -10.00
C GLN A 250 -11.32 18.06 -8.66
N PHE A 251 -11.15 19.34 -8.36
CA PHE A 251 -10.60 19.80 -7.10
C PHE A 251 -11.50 19.44 -5.91
N GLU A 252 -12.82 19.59 -6.05
CA GLU A 252 -13.78 19.18 -5.02
C GLU A 252 -13.71 17.68 -4.72
N ARG A 253 -13.56 16.85 -5.76
CA ARG A 253 -13.36 15.38 -5.58
C ARG A 253 -12.08 15.08 -4.82
N LEU A 254 -11.00 15.82 -5.10
CA LEU A 254 -9.74 15.72 -4.37
C LEU A 254 -9.93 16.08 -2.89
N VAL A 255 -10.60 17.21 -2.60
CA VAL A 255 -10.90 17.65 -1.24
C VAL A 255 -11.71 16.61 -0.47
N VAL A 256 -12.76 16.05 -1.10
CA VAL A 256 -13.59 15.00 -0.49
C VAL A 256 -12.75 13.78 -0.12
N LEU A 257 -11.92 13.30 -1.05
CA LEU A 257 -11.06 12.14 -0.80
C LEU A 257 -10.08 12.41 0.34
N ASP A 258 -9.31 13.49 0.24
CA ASP A 258 -8.27 13.84 1.21
C ASP A 258 -8.85 14.06 2.62
N TYR A 259 -10.04 14.66 2.69
CA TYR A 259 -10.74 14.87 3.94
C TYR A 259 -11.19 13.55 4.57
N ILE A 260 -11.76 12.63 3.78
CA ILE A 260 -12.26 11.33 4.26
C ILE A 260 -11.11 10.46 4.74
N ILE A 261 -10.03 10.36 3.98
CA ILE A 261 -8.87 9.53 4.37
C ILE A 261 -7.95 10.21 5.37
N ARG A 262 -8.24 11.48 5.72
CA ARG A 262 -7.41 12.35 6.57
C ARG A 262 -5.96 12.34 6.09
N ASN A 263 -5.77 12.66 4.82
CA ASN A 263 -4.46 12.65 4.20
C ASN A 263 -3.52 13.63 4.94
N THR A 264 -2.35 13.13 5.34
CA THR A 264 -1.33 13.89 6.09
C THR A 264 -0.11 14.23 5.21
N GLY A 265 -0.20 13.95 3.91
CA GLY A 265 0.88 14.08 2.94
C GLY A 265 0.68 15.10 1.83
N THR A 266 -0.51 15.68 1.71
CA THR A 266 -0.75 16.81 0.82
C THR A 266 -0.18 18.07 1.47
N LYS A 267 0.80 18.70 0.81
CA LYS A 267 1.34 20.02 1.17
C LYS A 267 1.25 20.91 -0.05
#